data_AF-L1JAY0-F1
#
_entry.id   AF-L1JAY0-F1
#
_cell.length_a   1.000
_cell.length_b   1.000
_cell.length_c   1.000
_cell.angle_alpha   90.00
_cell.angle_beta   90.00
_cell.angle_gamma   90.00
#
_symmetry.space_group_name_H-M   'P 1'
#
loop_
_entity.id
_entity.type
_entity.pdbx_description
1 polymer ?
#
loop_
_entity_poly.entity_id
_entity_poly.type
_entity_poly.pdbx_seq_one_letter_code
_entity_poly.pdbx_strand_id
1 'polypeptide(L)'
;CNNTSLQLVRHVIAAMGWREVEKEADARFIWLDPSHGSRADLLARACRKQRVNFLPGMKEMCNKRPLYRLLNRMKASASEEDFFFFPKTWVLPEDWERLDEELRQKKPKTFIVKPDGGAQGTGIFLMRTGYENKLLRSDRYIVQRYVHRPLLLDGFKFDMRLYVLVTSVDPLRCFLHSDGLARFCTKKYVAPSKKNLEETMMHLTNYSLNKHNSEGFIRNDEEEGSKRSLSVMWEQVRAMGHDTSKAWESIRELCRRTMLTKLPHLWFQYHSTVTTDTGPSMAFQIIGVDVLLDHELRPWLLETNNGPSFNMDEEVDRDIKCRLVEEALTMV
;
A
#
# COMPACT_ATOMS: atom_id res chain seq x y z
N CYS A 1 14.72 17.93 -18.65
CA CYS A 1 14.49 17.55 -17.23
C CYS A 1 14.64 16.04 -17.05
N ASN A 2 15.49 15.59 -16.12
CA ASN A 2 15.78 14.17 -15.83
C ASN A 2 15.10 13.67 -14.54
N ASN A 3 14.05 14.35 -14.08
CA ASN A 3 13.48 14.13 -12.75
C ASN A 3 12.66 12.83 -12.63
N THR A 4 12.27 12.26 -13.78
CA THR A 4 11.64 10.94 -13.84
C THR A 4 12.19 10.09 -14.97
N SER A 5 12.40 8.82 -14.65
CA SER A 5 12.73 7.75 -15.60
C SER A 5 11.47 7.03 -16.12
N LEU A 6 10.29 7.34 -15.57
CA LEU A 6 9.05 6.62 -15.83
C LEU A 6 8.47 6.96 -17.20
N GLN A 7 8.48 5.98 -18.11
CA GLN A 7 7.86 6.12 -19.44
C GLN A 7 6.35 6.37 -19.36
N LEU A 8 5.69 5.85 -18.33
CA LEU A 8 4.26 6.07 -18.10
C LEU A 8 3.92 7.56 -18.00
N VAL A 9 4.70 8.32 -17.23
CA VAL A 9 4.44 9.75 -17.03
C VAL A 9 4.60 10.49 -18.34
N ARG A 10 5.65 10.17 -19.13
CA ARG A 10 5.87 10.75 -20.46
C ARG A 10 4.72 10.45 -21.42
N HIS A 11 4.23 9.22 -21.41
CA HIS A 11 3.09 8.81 -22.22
C HIS A 11 1.83 9.59 -21.87
N VAL A 12 1.51 9.70 -20.58
CA VAL A 12 0.33 10.44 -20.09
C VAL A 12 0.40 11.92 -20.43
N ILE A 13 1.52 12.60 -20.13
CA ILE A 13 1.62 14.04 -20.42
C ILE A 13 1.54 14.33 -21.93
N ALA A 14 2.07 13.44 -22.78
CA ALA A 14 1.95 13.57 -24.22
C ALA A 14 0.49 13.41 -24.69
N ALA A 15 -0.23 12.43 -24.15
CA ALA A 15 -1.66 12.22 -24.42
C ALA A 15 -2.52 13.42 -23.98
N MET A 16 -2.16 14.08 -22.88
CA MET A 16 -2.81 15.30 -22.40
C MET A 16 -2.44 16.56 -23.20
N GLY A 17 -1.56 16.46 -24.21
CA GLY A 17 -1.06 17.60 -24.98
C GLY A 17 -0.10 18.52 -24.19
N TRP A 18 0.47 18.02 -23.09
CA TRP A 18 1.43 18.76 -22.28
C TRP A 18 2.85 18.59 -22.85
N ARG A 19 3.72 19.53 -22.50
CA ARG A 19 5.12 19.53 -22.94
C ARG A 19 6.06 19.49 -21.75
N GLU A 20 7.16 18.75 -21.90
CA GLU A 20 8.29 18.85 -20.98
C GLU A 20 8.97 20.21 -21.15
N VAL A 21 9.40 20.81 -20.05
CA VAL A 21 10.20 22.04 -20.03
C VAL A 21 11.58 21.75 -19.48
N GLU A 22 12.59 22.53 -19.89
CA GLU A 22 13.96 22.36 -19.42
C GLU A 22 14.21 23.03 -18.06
N LYS A 23 13.59 24.19 -17.84
CA LYS A 23 13.73 24.97 -16.61
C LYS A 23 12.58 24.65 -15.66
N GLU A 24 12.94 24.29 -14.43
CA GLU A 24 11.98 24.00 -13.36
C GLU A 24 11.02 25.17 -13.09
N ALA A 25 11.51 26.41 -13.16
CA ALA A 25 10.71 27.62 -12.92
C ALA A 25 9.54 27.78 -13.92
N ASP A 26 9.65 27.19 -15.11
CA ASP A 26 8.62 27.24 -16.15
C ASP A 26 7.60 26.09 -16.02
N ALA A 27 7.89 25.11 -15.16
CA ALA A 27 7.06 23.92 -15.00
C ALA A 27 5.85 24.20 -14.09
N ARG A 28 4.64 23.88 -14.55
CA ARG A 28 3.44 23.87 -13.69
C ARG A 28 3.38 22.62 -12.81
N PHE A 29 3.89 21.49 -13.29
CA PHE A 29 3.95 20.23 -12.58
C PHE A 29 5.39 19.73 -12.55
N ILE A 30 5.85 19.33 -11.36
CA ILE A 30 7.17 18.78 -11.12
C ILE A 30 6.97 17.35 -10.64
N TRP A 31 7.21 16.39 -11.54
CA TRP A 31 7.17 14.97 -11.22
C TRP A 31 8.58 14.46 -10.87
N LEU A 32 8.72 13.95 -9.66
CA LEU A 32 9.96 13.48 -9.06
C LEU A 32 9.85 11.98 -8.79
N ASP A 33 10.87 11.22 -9.21
CA ASP A 33 10.99 9.81 -8.83
C ASP A 33 11.21 9.68 -7.30
N PRO A 34 10.77 8.58 -6.66
CA PRO A 34 10.95 8.38 -5.22
C PRO A 34 12.41 8.40 -4.74
N SER A 35 13.35 8.09 -5.63
CA SER A 35 14.80 8.10 -5.38
C SER A 35 15.43 9.50 -5.47
N HIS A 36 14.69 10.51 -5.91
CA HIS A 36 15.22 11.86 -6.08
C HIS A 36 15.61 12.46 -4.72
N GLY A 37 16.87 12.89 -4.58
CA GLY A 37 17.46 13.32 -3.30
C GLY A 37 16.94 14.65 -2.76
N SER A 38 16.63 15.61 -3.65
CA SER A 38 16.30 16.99 -3.26
C SER A 38 14.79 17.31 -3.26
N ARG A 39 13.93 16.32 -3.01
CA ARG A 39 12.46 16.51 -3.10
C ARG A 39 11.93 17.58 -2.14
N ALA A 40 12.44 17.63 -0.91
CA ALA A 40 12.04 18.64 0.06
C ALA A 40 12.48 20.05 -0.35
N ASP A 41 13.72 20.20 -0.82
CA ASP A 41 14.25 21.49 -1.30
C ASP A 41 13.46 22.03 -2.50
N LEU A 42 13.06 21.13 -3.41
CA LEU A 42 12.24 21.46 -4.57
C LEU A 42 10.85 21.94 -4.15
N LEU A 43 10.22 21.24 -3.22
CA LEU A 43 8.93 21.66 -2.68
C LEU A 43 9.04 23.00 -1.92
N ALA A 44 10.09 23.20 -1.13
CA ALA A 44 10.29 24.43 -0.36
C ALA A 44 10.49 25.67 -1.26
N ARG A 45 11.08 25.48 -2.45
CA ARG A 45 11.30 26.55 -3.44
C ARG A 45 10.18 26.67 -4.49
N ALA A 46 9.24 25.74 -4.51
CA ALA A 46 8.14 25.76 -5.45
C ALA A 46 7.31 27.04 -5.27
N CYS A 47 6.95 27.70 -6.38
CA CYS A 47 6.04 28.83 -6.33
C CYS A 47 4.57 28.38 -6.37
N ARG A 48 3.65 29.29 -6.03
CA ARG A 48 2.20 29.02 -5.92
C ARG A 48 1.54 28.34 -7.13
N LYS A 49 2.08 28.54 -8.34
CA LYS A 49 1.55 27.95 -9.58
C LYS A 49 2.02 26.51 -9.81
N GLN A 50 3.00 26.05 -9.04
CA GLN A 50 3.63 24.75 -9.23
C GLN A 50 3.00 23.70 -8.33
N ARG A 51 3.06 22.46 -8.79
CA ARG A 51 2.60 21.27 -8.07
C ARG A 51 3.70 20.22 -8.12
N VAL A 52 4.07 19.71 -6.96
CA VAL A 52 5.13 18.70 -6.79
C VAL A 52 4.50 17.40 -6.31
N ASN A 53 4.81 16.27 -6.94
CA ASN A 53 4.27 14.95 -6.60
C ASN A 53 4.87 14.33 -5.31
N PHE A 54 5.13 15.16 -4.29
CA PHE A 54 5.80 14.78 -3.06
C PHE A 54 5.18 15.46 -1.84
N LEU A 55 4.71 14.67 -0.86
CA LEU A 55 4.34 15.15 0.47
C LEU A 55 5.43 14.79 1.49
N PRO A 56 6.00 15.78 2.20
CA PRO A 56 7.00 15.53 3.24
C PRO A 56 6.38 14.73 4.39
N GLY A 57 7.14 13.80 4.98
CA GLY A 57 6.65 12.88 6.02
C GLY A 57 5.91 11.64 5.51
N MET A 58 5.52 11.58 4.22
CA MET A 58 4.75 10.46 3.70
C MET A 58 5.55 9.16 3.65
N LYS A 59 6.86 9.24 3.37
CA LYS A 59 7.75 8.08 3.33
C LYS A 59 7.81 7.40 4.70
N GLU A 60 8.07 8.20 5.73
CA GLU A 60 8.13 7.80 7.13
C GLU A 60 6.83 7.13 7.55
N MET A 61 5.70 7.76 7.20
CA MET A 61 4.38 7.23 7.53
C MET A 61 3.97 6.00 6.73
N CYS A 62 4.61 5.72 5.61
CA CYS A 62 4.41 4.49 4.85
C CYS A 62 5.28 3.33 5.31
N ASN A 63 6.32 3.60 6.11
CA ASN A 63 7.13 2.54 6.69
C ASN A 63 6.31 1.75 7.72
N LYS A 64 6.56 0.44 7.75
CA LYS A 64 5.79 -0.53 8.55
C LYS A 64 5.78 -0.16 10.03
N ARG A 65 6.95 -0.02 10.67
CA ARG A 65 7.00 0.23 12.12
C ARG A 65 6.35 1.55 12.53
N PRO A 66 6.66 2.73 11.92
CA PRO A 66 5.97 3.97 12.27
C PRO A 66 4.45 3.91 12.11
N LEU A 67 3.97 3.35 10.99
CA LEU A 67 2.54 3.19 10.73
C LEU A 67 1.86 2.36 11.81
N TYR A 68 2.35 1.16 12.09
CA TYR A 68 1.70 0.26 13.04
C TYR A 68 1.88 0.70 14.50
N ARG A 69 2.98 1.39 14.83
CA ARG A 69 3.13 2.03 16.14
C ARG A 69 2.04 3.09 16.35
N LEU A 70 1.75 3.90 15.33
CA LEU A 70 0.74 4.94 15.41
C LEU A 70 -0.68 4.35 15.43
N LEU A 71 -0.97 3.36 14.58
CA LEU A 71 -2.26 2.65 14.59
C LEU A 71 -2.53 1.97 15.94
N ASN A 72 -1.54 1.31 16.54
CA ASN A 72 -1.68 0.70 17.86
C ASN A 72 -1.97 1.73 18.95
N ARG A 73 -1.32 2.91 18.89
CA ARG A 73 -1.59 4.02 19.83
C ARG A 73 -3.00 4.57 19.66
N MET A 74 -3.42 4.84 18.42
CA MET A 74 -4.75 5.35 18.14
C MET A 74 -5.84 4.36 18.56
N LYS A 75 -5.64 3.06 18.31
CA LYS A 75 -6.53 1.99 18.79
C LYS A 75 -6.67 1.99 20.31
N ALA A 76 -5.59 2.23 21.05
CA ALA A 76 -5.62 2.24 22.52
C ALA A 76 -6.30 3.51 23.10
N SER A 77 -6.36 4.60 22.34
CA SER A 77 -6.94 5.88 22.76
C SER A 77 -8.36 6.13 22.24
N ALA A 78 -8.83 5.32 21.30
CA ALA A 78 -10.16 5.41 20.69
C ALA A 78 -10.98 4.14 20.98
N SER A 79 -12.22 4.07 20.46
CA SER A 79 -12.99 2.82 20.50
C SER A 79 -12.23 1.70 19.79
N GLU A 80 -12.19 0.49 20.35
CA GLU A 80 -11.59 -0.66 19.66
C GLU A 80 -12.29 -0.95 18.33
N GLU A 81 -13.59 -0.64 18.24
CA GLU A 81 -14.41 -0.84 17.05
C GLU A 81 -13.90 -0.03 15.86
N ASP A 82 -13.37 1.15 16.15
CA ASP A 82 -12.87 2.09 15.17
C ASP A 82 -11.57 1.62 14.47
N PHE A 83 -10.87 0.64 15.04
CA PHE A 83 -9.55 0.22 14.57
C PHE A 83 -9.49 -1.27 14.19
N PHE A 84 -10.65 -1.86 13.93
CA PHE A 84 -10.81 -3.25 13.47
C PHE A 84 -10.50 -3.48 11.99
N PHE A 85 -9.65 -2.65 11.37
CA PHE A 85 -9.31 -2.71 9.95
C PHE A 85 -7.86 -3.13 9.68
N PHE A 86 -7.07 -3.47 10.70
CA PHE A 86 -5.71 -4.00 10.53
C PHE A 86 -5.45 -5.17 11.49
N PRO A 87 -4.63 -6.17 11.10
CA PRO A 87 -4.36 -7.31 11.96
C PRO A 87 -3.64 -6.88 13.24
N LYS A 88 -3.90 -7.57 14.36
CA LYS A 88 -3.15 -7.34 15.61
C LYS A 88 -1.65 -7.41 15.31
N THR A 89 -0.95 -6.33 15.62
CA THR A 89 0.44 -6.10 15.22
C THR A 89 1.28 -5.78 16.44
N TRP A 90 2.46 -6.38 16.53
CA TRP A 90 3.50 -6.10 17.51
C TRP A 90 4.70 -5.49 16.78
N VAL A 91 5.19 -4.36 17.27
CA VAL A 91 6.37 -3.66 16.76
C VAL A 91 7.56 -4.05 17.61
N LEU A 92 8.53 -4.78 17.05
CA LEU A 92 9.71 -5.24 17.77
C LEU A 92 10.87 -4.25 17.68
N PRO A 93 11.71 -4.14 18.73
CA PRO A 93 11.69 -4.96 19.96
C PRO A 93 10.70 -4.49 21.04
N GLU A 94 10.02 -3.36 20.87
CA GLU A 94 9.24 -2.70 21.93
C GLU A 94 8.05 -3.52 22.43
N ASP A 95 7.45 -4.34 21.57
CA ASP A 95 6.27 -5.13 21.88
C ASP A 95 6.60 -6.60 22.20
N TRP A 96 7.88 -6.92 22.49
CA TRP A 96 8.32 -8.30 22.71
C TRP A 96 7.55 -9.00 23.82
N GLU A 97 7.40 -8.38 24.99
CA GLU A 97 6.71 -9.00 26.14
C GLU A 97 5.26 -9.34 25.80
N ARG A 98 4.55 -8.40 25.17
CA ARG A 98 3.17 -8.60 24.69
C ARG A 98 3.05 -9.64 23.58
N LEU A 99 4.11 -9.85 22.80
CA LEU A 99 4.16 -10.91 21.79
C LEU A 99 4.44 -12.26 22.44
N ASP A 100 5.38 -12.34 23.38
CA ASP A 100 5.75 -13.55 24.12
C ASP A 100 4.53 -14.13 24.88
N GLU A 101 3.73 -13.29 25.53
CA GLU A 101 2.46 -13.69 26.14
C GLU A 101 1.51 -14.38 25.14
N GLU A 102 1.43 -13.86 23.92
CA GLU A 102 0.56 -14.38 22.86
C GLU A 102 1.09 -15.66 22.23
N LEU A 103 2.42 -15.81 22.15
CA LEU A 103 3.09 -17.01 21.67
C LEU A 103 2.95 -18.18 22.65
N ARG A 104 2.90 -17.90 23.96
CA ARG A 104 2.72 -18.89 25.04
C ARG A 104 1.29 -19.41 25.19
N GLN A 105 0.31 -18.84 24.50
CA GLN A 105 -1.07 -19.31 24.59
C GLN A 105 -1.23 -20.74 24.06
N LYS A 106 -2.07 -21.55 24.72
CA LYS A 106 -2.29 -22.98 24.40
C LYS A 106 -2.79 -23.24 22.98
N LYS A 107 -3.52 -22.29 22.37
CA LYS A 107 -4.04 -22.42 21.00
C LYS A 107 -3.02 -21.85 20.01
N PRO A 108 -2.33 -22.67 19.21
CA PRO A 108 -1.24 -22.21 18.36
C PRO A 108 -1.75 -21.30 17.24
N LYS A 109 -1.33 -20.04 17.30
CA LYS A 109 -1.63 -18.98 16.35
C LYS A 109 -0.57 -18.91 15.25
N THR A 110 -0.96 -18.50 14.04
CA THR A 110 -0.02 -18.18 12.95
C THR A 110 0.20 -16.68 12.88
N PHE A 111 1.45 -16.30 12.68
CA PHE A 111 1.92 -14.93 12.56
C PHE A 111 2.73 -14.78 11.27
N ILE A 112 2.75 -13.56 10.75
CA ILE A 112 3.63 -13.14 9.65
C ILE A 112 4.62 -12.12 10.20
N VAL A 113 5.90 -12.36 9.95
CA VAL A 113 7.01 -11.51 10.37
C VAL A 113 7.46 -10.73 9.15
N LYS A 114 7.56 -9.40 9.29
CA LYS A 114 7.98 -8.51 8.19
C LYS A 114 9.12 -7.60 8.68
N PRO A 115 10.27 -7.56 8.00
CA PRO A 115 11.37 -6.65 8.36
C PRO A 115 10.98 -5.19 8.15
N ASP A 116 11.56 -4.29 8.95
CA ASP A 116 11.32 -2.84 8.89
C ASP A 116 11.76 -2.23 7.54
N GLY A 117 12.95 -2.63 7.07
CA GLY A 117 13.58 -2.11 5.83
C GLY A 117 13.31 -2.94 4.56
N GLY A 118 12.36 -3.87 4.58
CA GLY A 118 12.08 -4.76 3.44
C GLY A 118 11.02 -4.24 2.48
N ALA A 119 11.28 -4.41 1.19
CA ALA A 119 10.31 -4.26 0.10
C ALA A 119 10.14 -5.59 -0.65
N GLN A 120 9.11 -5.70 -1.49
CA GLN A 120 8.95 -6.82 -2.45
C GLN A 120 8.84 -8.22 -1.85
N GLY A 121 8.53 -8.34 -0.55
CA GLY A 121 8.40 -9.62 0.13
C GLY A 121 9.70 -10.17 0.73
N THR A 122 10.83 -9.51 0.54
CA THR A 122 12.14 -9.98 1.04
C THR A 122 12.16 -10.05 2.56
N GLY A 123 12.59 -11.20 3.10
CA GLY A 123 12.71 -11.45 4.53
C GLY A 123 11.36 -11.67 5.25
N ILE A 124 10.25 -11.73 4.53
CA ILE A 124 8.95 -12.07 5.12
C ILE A 124 8.85 -13.58 5.30
N PHE A 125 8.43 -14.02 6.48
CA PHE A 125 8.16 -15.42 6.76
C PHE A 125 6.96 -15.61 7.68
N LEU A 126 6.35 -16.81 7.64
CA LEU A 126 5.33 -17.21 8.58
C LEU A 126 5.95 -17.96 9.76
N MET A 127 5.34 -17.81 10.93
CA MET A 127 5.74 -18.54 12.12
C MET A 127 4.54 -18.94 12.99
N ARG A 128 4.77 -19.93 13.84
CA ARG A 128 3.89 -20.34 14.96
C ARG A 128 4.74 -20.44 16.23
N THR A 129 4.15 -20.83 17.35
CA THR A 129 4.90 -21.13 18.60
C THR A 129 6.08 -22.07 18.33
N GLY A 130 7.27 -21.76 18.87
CA GLY A 130 8.51 -22.50 18.68
C GLY A 130 9.57 -21.84 17.76
N TYR A 131 9.29 -20.64 17.23
CA TYR A 131 10.21 -19.89 16.37
C TYR A 131 10.79 -18.63 17.05
N GLU A 132 10.66 -18.52 18.37
CA GLU A 132 11.07 -17.36 19.18
C GLU A 132 12.57 -17.05 19.01
N ASN A 133 13.38 -18.11 18.86
CA ASN A 133 14.82 -18.00 18.66
C ASN A 133 15.21 -17.39 17.29
N LYS A 134 14.29 -17.36 16.31
CA LYS A 134 14.54 -16.65 15.03
C LYS A 134 14.30 -15.14 15.14
N LEU A 135 13.67 -14.68 16.21
CA LEU A 135 13.34 -13.27 16.44
C LEU A 135 14.30 -12.57 17.41
N LEU A 136 15.46 -13.18 17.72
CA LEU A 136 16.32 -12.76 18.83
C LEU A 136 16.66 -11.24 18.81
N ARG A 137 15.96 -10.53 19.71
CA ARG A 137 16.17 -9.27 20.45
C ARG A 137 16.82 -8.03 19.81
N SER A 138 17.48 -8.06 18.66
CA SER A 138 18.14 -6.87 18.07
C SER A 138 17.59 -6.43 16.72
N ASP A 139 16.82 -7.29 16.05
CA ASP A 139 16.30 -6.99 14.72
C ASP A 139 14.97 -6.21 14.76
N ARG A 140 14.82 -5.30 13.80
CA ARG A 140 13.63 -4.45 13.65
C ARG A 140 12.60 -5.14 12.78
N TYR A 141 11.56 -5.67 13.41
CA TYR A 141 10.43 -6.31 12.74
C TYR A 141 9.10 -5.67 13.13
N ILE A 142 8.09 -5.90 12.29
CA ILE A 142 6.72 -6.03 12.75
C ILE A 142 6.32 -7.51 12.71
N VAL A 143 5.57 -7.93 13.72
CA VAL A 143 4.92 -9.24 13.76
C VAL A 143 3.43 -9.00 13.70
N GLN A 144 2.71 -9.70 12.81
CA GLN A 144 1.27 -9.54 12.68
C GLN A 144 0.55 -10.87 12.78
N ARG A 145 -0.65 -10.85 13.34
CA ARG A 145 -1.59 -11.96 13.25
C ARG A 145 -1.86 -12.26 11.77
N TYR A 146 -1.64 -13.50 11.34
CA TYR A 146 -1.91 -13.89 9.95
C TYR A 146 -3.42 -14.05 9.70
N VAL A 147 -3.92 -13.41 8.64
CA VAL A 147 -5.29 -13.60 8.15
C VAL A 147 -5.36 -14.96 7.45
N HIS A 148 -5.83 -15.97 8.21
CA HIS A 148 -5.77 -17.38 7.83
C HIS A 148 -7.01 -17.90 7.07
N ARG A 149 -8.04 -17.06 6.93
CA ARG A 149 -9.23 -17.31 6.10
C ARG A 149 -9.42 -16.15 5.13
N PRO A 150 -8.47 -15.91 4.20
CA PRO A 150 -8.63 -14.89 3.17
C PRO A 150 -9.81 -15.23 2.26
N LEU A 151 -10.39 -14.23 1.60
CA LEU A 151 -11.21 -14.47 0.42
C LEU A 151 -10.32 -15.13 -0.65
N LEU A 152 -10.87 -16.13 -1.34
CA LEU A 152 -10.19 -16.84 -2.40
C LEU A 152 -10.97 -16.66 -3.70
N LEU A 153 -10.24 -16.51 -4.79
CA LEU A 153 -10.75 -16.57 -6.16
C LEU A 153 -9.97 -17.67 -6.88
N ASP A 154 -10.68 -18.60 -7.51
CA ASP A 154 -10.10 -19.79 -8.17
C ASP A 154 -9.24 -20.68 -7.24
N GLY A 155 -9.46 -20.56 -5.93
CA GLY A 155 -8.68 -21.23 -4.89
C GLY A 155 -7.33 -20.55 -4.59
N PHE A 156 -7.04 -19.38 -5.16
CA PHE A 156 -5.83 -18.61 -4.90
C PHE A 156 -6.10 -17.47 -3.91
N LYS A 157 -5.12 -17.21 -3.06
CA LYS A 157 -5.09 -16.02 -2.22
C LYS A 157 -4.68 -14.82 -3.08
N PHE A 158 -5.31 -13.67 -2.86
CA PHE A 158 -4.93 -12.42 -3.50
C PHE A 158 -4.98 -11.26 -2.52
N ASP A 159 -4.34 -10.16 -2.87
CA ASP A 159 -4.56 -8.87 -2.21
C ASP A 159 -4.95 -7.81 -3.25
N MET A 160 -5.40 -6.67 -2.76
CA MET A 160 -5.78 -5.51 -3.57
C MET A 160 -4.76 -4.39 -3.35
N ARG A 161 -4.14 -3.94 -4.44
CA ARG A 161 -3.43 -2.68 -4.53
C ARG A 161 -4.43 -1.58 -4.91
N LEU A 162 -4.77 -0.76 -3.93
CA LEU A 162 -5.57 0.45 -4.10
C LEU A 162 -4.64 1.65 -4.33
N TYR A 163 -5.16 2.68 -4.99
CA TYR A 163 -4.44 3.94 -5.20
C TYR A 163 -5.19 5.09 -4.53
N VAL A 164 -4.50 5.81 -3.65
CA VAL A 164 -5.04 6.99 -2.98
C VAL A 164 -4.24 8.21 -3.40
N LEU A 165 -4.90 9.19 -4.02
CA LEU A 165 -4.35 10.51 -4.31
C LEU A 165 -4.58 11.42 -3.12
N VAL A 166 -3.51 12.00 -2.58
CA VAL A 166 -3.57 13.04 -1.54
C VAL A 166 -3.24 14.37 -2.21
N THR A 167 -4.17 15.32 -2.17
CA THR A 167 -4.05 16.64 -2.82
C THR A 167 -3.85 17.79 -1.85
N SER A 168 -4.17 17.59 -0.58
CA SER A 168 -3.90 18.54 0.50
C SER A 168 -3.90 17.82 1.84
N VAL A 169 -3.13 18.34 2.79
CA VAL A 169 -3.13 17.95 4.21
C VAL A 169 -3.72 19.04 5.09
N ASP A 170 -4.07 20.20 4.51
CA ASP A 170 -4.69 21.32 5.22
C ASP A 170 -5.63 22.11 4.27
N PRO A 171 -6.96 21.85 4.28
CA PRO A 171 -7.61 20.70 4.92
C PRO A 171 -7.23 19.38 4.23
N LEU A 172 -7.35 18.24 4.93
CA LEU A 172 -7.10 16.92 4.33
C LEU A 172 -8.06 16.66 3.16
N ARG A 173 -7.50 16.45 1.96
CA ARG A 173 -8.22 16.05 0.75
C ARG A 173 -7.54 14.84 0.11
N CYS A 174 -8.21 13.69 0.18
CA CYS A 174 -7.74 12.46 -0.43
C CYS A 174 -8.84 11.77 -1.24
N PHE A 175 -8.46 11.12 -2.33
CA PHE A 175 -9.34 10.46 -3.28
C PHE A 175 -8.87 9.02 -3.49
N LEU A 176 -9.80 8.07 -3.37
CA LEU A 176 -9.56 6.67 -3.69
C LEU A 176 -9.93 6.45 -5.16
N HIS A 177 -8.98 5.99 -5.97
CA HIS A 177 -9.24 5.63 -7.36
C HIS A 177 -10.23 4.46 -7.42
N SER A 178 -11.16 4.50 -8.37
CA SER A 178 -12.23 3.49 -8.47
C SER A 178 -11.74 2.11 -8.87
N ASP A 179 -10.55 2.04 -9.45
CA ASP A 179 -9.90 0.80 -9.88
C ASP A 179 -8.48 0.66 -9.28
N GLY A 180 -7.90 -0.53 -9.40
CA GLY A 180 -6.58 -0.88 -8.88
C GLY A 180 -6.16 -2.27 -9.34
N LEU A 181 -5.22 -2.90 -8.65
CA LEU A 181 -4.71 -4.23 -9.05
C LEU A 181 -5.03 -5.29 -8.00
N ALA A 182 -5.74 -6.34 -8.39
CA ALA A 182 -5.78 -7.59 -7.63
C ALA A 182 -4.54 -8.42 -7.99
N ARG A 183 -3.76 -8.85 -6.99
CA ARG A 183 -2.50 -9.59 -7.18
C ARG A 183 -2.58 -10.95 -6.52
N PHE A 184 -2.42 -11.99 -7.33
CA PHE A 184 -2.68 -13.36 -6.93
C PHE A 184 -1.38 -14.10 -6.56
N CYS A 185 -1.52 -14.99 -5.58
CA CYS A 185 -0.59 -16.09 -5.37
C CYS A 185 -0.66 -17.07 -6.54
N THR A 186 0.41 -17.81 -6.77
CA THR A 186 0.52 -18.78 -7.89
C THR A 186 0.43 -20.24 -7.45
N LYS A 187 0.23 -20.49 -6.16
CA LYS A 187 -0.15 -21.80 -5.62
C LYS A 187 -1.49 -21.71 -4.90
N LYS A 188 -2.34 -22.73 -5.08
CA LYS A 188 -3.65 -22.83 -4.42
C LYS A 188 -3.50 -22.75 -2.91
N TYR A 189 -4.36 -21.96 -2.28
CA TYR A 189 -4.28 -21.67 -0.86
C TYR A 189 -4.70 -22.87 -0.02
N VAL A 190 -3.86 -23.19 0.96
CA VAL A 190 -4.20 -24.10 2.06
C VAL A 190 -3.95 -23.35 3.36
N ALA A 191 -4.85 -23.50 4.34
CA ALA A 191 -4.69 -22.85 5.64
C ALA A 191 -3.32 -23.16 6.26
N PRO A 192 -2.68 -22.20 6.95
CA PRO A 192 -1.32 -22.35 7.44
C PRO A 192 -1.24 -23.44 8.52
N SER A 193 -0.32 -24.37 8.29
CA SER A 193 0.01 -25.50 9.14
C SER A 193 1.55 -25.62 9.22
N LYS A 194 2.08 -26.46 10.11
CA LYS A 194 3.53 -26.68 10.19
C LYS A 194 4.17 -27.17 8.87
N LYS A 195 3.37 -27.73 7.96
CA LYS A 195 3.84 -28.31 6.69
C LYS A 195 3.98 -27.32 5.55
N ASN A 196 3.33 -26.15 5.63
CA ASN A 196 3.28 -25.19 4.51
C ASN A 196 3.69 -23.75 4.89
N LEU A 197 4.23 -23.50 6.09
CA LEU A 197 4.66 -22.14 6.47
C LEU A 197 5.72 -21.55 5.53
N GLU A 198 6.51 -22.40 4.89
CA GLU A 198 7.61 -22.04 3.99
C GLU A 198 7.15 -21.90 2.52
N GLU A 199 5.90 -22.25 2.20
CA GLU A 199 5.30 -22.13 0.87
C GLU A 199 4.96 -20.67 0.55
N THR A 200 5.98 -19.87 0.27
CA THR A 200 5.86 -18.42 0.07
C THR A 200 4.89 -18.06 -1.06
N MET A 201 4.92 -18.77 -2.20
CA MET A 201 4.03 -18.54 -3.35
C MET A 201 2.55 -18.91 -3.09
N MET A 202 2.25 -19.56 -1.96
CA MET A 202 0.87 -19.80 -1.50
C MET A 202 0.40 -18.66 -0.58
N HIS A 203 1.32 -18.09 0.19
CA HIS A 203 0.99 -17.21 1.31
C HIS A 203 1.30 -15.73 1.07
N LEU A 204 2.16 -15.40 0.11
CA LEU A 204 2.61 -14.05 -0.22
C LEU A 204 2.19 -13.69 -1.64
N THR A 205 1.45 -12.59 -1.76
CA THR A 205 0.82 -12.07 -2.99
C THR A 205 1.74 -11.14 -3.79
N ASN A 206 2.98 -10.94 -3.34
CA ASN A 206 3.91 -10.03 -4.00
C ASN A 206 4.20 -10.47 -5.44
N TYR A 207 3.93 -9.60 -6.41
CA TYR A 207 4.21 -9.84 -7.83
C TYR A 207 5.68 -10.18 -8.08
N SER A 208 6.62 -9.51 -7.39
CA SER A 208 8.06 -9.78 -7.47
C SER A 208 8.44 -11.22 -7.16
N LEU A 209 7.69 -11.90 -6.28
CA LEU A 209 7.89 -13.31 -5.96
C LEU A 209 7.18 -14.20 -6.98
N ASN A 210 5.90 -13.94 -7.22
CA ASN A 210 5.04 -14.81 -8.01
C ASN A 210 5.36 -14.81 -9.50
N LYS A 211 5.88 -13.70 -10.06
CA LYS A 211 6.27 -13.61 -11.48
C LYS A 211 7.38 -14.58 -11.91
N HIS A 212 8.09 -15.16 -10.95
CA HIS A 212 9.15 -16.14 -11.17
C HIS A 212 8.63 -17.59 -11.17
N ASN A 213 7.37 -17.83 -10.80
CA ASN A 213 6.74 -19.13 -10.95
C ASN A 213 6.23 -19.30 -12.39
N SER A 214 7.11 -19.74 -13.29
CA SER A 214 6.78 -19.86 -14.72
C SER A 214 5.64 -20.83 -15.03
N GLU A 215 5.40 -21.82 -14.16
CA GLU A 215 4.34 -22.82 -14.37
C GLU A 215 2.97 -22.34 -13.87
N GLY A 216 2.93 -21.41 -12.92
CA GLY A 216 1.69 -20.96 -12.27
C GLY A 216 1.33 -19.49 -12.46
N PHE A 217 2.23 -18.67 -13.02
CA PHE A 217 1.98 -17.24 -13.24
C PHE A 217 1.38 -16.99 -14.62
N ILE A 218 0.11 -16.58 -14.64
CA ILE A 218 -0.63 -16.28 -15.87
C ILE A 218 -0.51 -14.77 -16.14
N ARG A 219 0.00 -14.41 -17.32
CA ARG A 219 0.23 -13.02 -17.77
C ARG A 219 -0.85 -12.58 -18.76
N ASN A 220 -1.21 -11.30 -18.70
CA ASN A 220 -2.05 -10.65 -19.71
C ASN A 220 -3.37 -11.40 -20.00
N ASP A 221 -3.96 -11.96 -18.96
CA ASP A 221 -5.29 -12.56 -19.03
C ASP A 221 -6.20 -11.78 -18.07
N GLU A 222 -7.34 -11.32 -18.58
CA GLU A 222 -8.23 -10.43 -17.82
C GLU A 222 -8.93 -11.16 -16.68
N GLU A 223 -9.38 -12.39 -16.91
CA GLU A 223 -10.22 -13.15 -15.99
C GLU A 223 -9.42 -14.15 -15.15
N GLU A 224 -8.41 -14.78 -15.72
CA GLU A 224 -7.61 -15.82 -15.06
C GLU A 224 -6.20 -15.33 -14.67
N GLY A 225 -5.79 -14.15 -15.13
CA GLY A 225 -4.45 -13.60 -14.90
C GLY A 225 -4.05 -13.53 -13.43
N SER A 226 -2.76 -13.69 -13.16
CA SER A 226 -2.20 -13.53 -11.80
C SER A 226 -2.16 -12.06 -11.33
N LYS A 227 -2.54 -11.14 -12.22
CA LYS A 227 -2.79 -9.72 -11.96
C LYS A 227 -4.06 -9.32 -12.73
N ARG A 228 -5.08 -8.84 -12.02
CA ARG A 228 -6.38 -8.45 -12.60
C ARG A 228 -6.73 -7.04 -12.16
N SER A 229 -7.61 -6.35 -12.90
CA SER A 229 -8.20 -5.10 -12.42
C SER A 229 -9.11 -5.37 -11.21
N LEU A 230 -9.35 -4.35 -10.38
CA LEU A 230 -10.34 -4.50 -9.30
C LEU A 230 -11.74 -4.62 -9.87
N SER A 231 -12.03 -3.97 -10.98
CA SER A 231 -13.34 -4.10 -11.65
C SER A 231 -13.66 -5.56 -11.99
N VAL A 232 -12.74 -6.26 -12.65
CA VAL A 232 -12.92 -7.70 -12.98
C VAL A 232 -12.97 -8.55 -11.71
N MET A 233 -12.08 -8.29 -10.75
CA MET A 233 -12.10 -9.00 -9.46
C MET A 233 -13.46 -8.85 -8.75
N TRP A 234 -14.04 -7.65 -8.73
CA TRP A 234 -15.35 -7.41 -8.11
C TRP A 234 -16.48 -8.10 -8.86
N GLU A 235 -16.42 -8.23 -10.18
CA GLU A 235 -17.37 -9.03 -10.97
C GLU A 235 -17.31 -10.50 -10.57
N GLN A 236 -16.11 -11.06 -10.45
CA GLN A 236 -15.91 -12.44 -9.98
C GLN A 236 -16.44 -12.63 -8.56
N VAL A 237 -16.20 -11.68 -7.65
CA VAL A 237 -16.74 -11.74 -6.28
C VAL A 237 -18.27 -11.65 -6.28
N ARG A 238 -18.89 -10.81 -7.11
CA ARG A 238 -20.35 -10.75 -7.27
C ARG A 238 -20.91 -12.07 -7.80
N ALA A 239 -20.23 -12.71 -8.76
CA ALA A 239 -20.63 -14.00 -9.31
C ALA A 239 -20.63 -15.12 -8.25
N MET A 240 -19.83 -15.00 -7.19
CA MET A 240 -19.87 -15.90 -6.02
C MET A 240 -21.04 -15.61 -5.05
N GLY A 241 -21.91 -14.63 -5.34
CA GLY A 241 -23.08 -14.29 -4.53
C GLY A 241 -22.80 -13.31 -3.38
N HIS A 242 -21.66 -12.61 -3.41
CA HIS A 242 -21.26 -11.67 -2.37
C HIS A 242 -21.73 -10.23 -2.64
N ASP A 243 -22.13 -9.51 -1.58
CA ASP A 243 -22.43 -8.08 -1.62
C ASP A 243 -21.13 -7.26 -1.60
N THR A 244 -20.68 -6.83 -2.78
CA THR A 244 -19.45 -6.05 -2.94
C THR A 244 -19.58 -4.60 -2.51
N SER A 245 -20.79 -4.04 -2.42
CA SER A 245 -21.00 -2.63 -2.10
C SER A 245 -20.63 -2.32 -0.65
N LYS A 246 -21.02 -3.21 0.28
CA LYS A 246 -20.61 -3.09 1.70
C LYS A 246 -19.10 -3.27 1.90
N ALA A 247 -18.50 -4.20 1.15
CA ALA A 247 -17.06 -4.42 1.18
C ALA A 247 -16.30 -3.17 0.71
N TRP A 248 -16.76 -2.56 -0.39
CA TRP A 248 -16.15 -1.32 -0.90
C TRP A 248 -16.29 -0.14 0.07
N GLU A 249 -17.45 0.02 0.71
CA GLU A 249 -17.61 1.08 1.73
C GLU A 249 -16.68 0.86 2.93
N SER A 250 -16.51 -0.39 3.36
CA SER A 250 -15.57 -0.75 4.42
C SER A 250 -14.11 -0.44 4.02
N ILE A 251 -13.76 -0.62 2.74
CA ILE A 251 -12.44 -0.25 2.19
C ILE A 251 -12.26 1.27 2.19
N ARG A 252 -13.27 2.04 1.76
CA ARG A 252 -13.23 3.51 1.79
C ARG A 252 -13.00 4.01 3.21
N GLU A 253 -13.69 3.42 4.17
CA GLU A 253 -13.56 3.76 5.58
C GLU A 253 -12.17 3.39 6.15
N LEU A 254 -11.64 2.22 5.78
CA LEU A 254 -10.27 1.81 6.09
C LEU A 254 -9.26 2.83 5.55
N CYS A 255 -9.37 3.24 4.29
CA CYS A 255 -8.50 4.24 3.68
C CYS A 255 -8.61 5.58 4.40
N ARG A 256 -9.84 6.04 4.70
CA ARG A 256 -10.10 7.29 5.44
C ARG A 256 -9.41 7.29 6.80
N ARG A 257 -9.62 6.25 7.61
CA ARG A 257 -9.00 6.10 8.95
C ARG A 257 -7.48 6.01 8.87
N THR A 258 -6.96 5.31 7.86
CA THR A 258 -5.52 5.23 7.60
C THR A 258 -4.93 6.61 7.31
N MET A 259 -5.60 7.43 6.50
CA MET A 259 -5.14 8.79 6.20
C MET A 259 -5.25 9.74 7.39
N LEU A 260 -6.36 9.68 8.14
CA LEU A 260 -6.52 10.47 9.36
C LEU A 260 -5.44 10.16 10.41
N THR A 261 -5.05 8.88 10.51
CA THR A 261 -3.95 8.46 11.39
C THR A 261 -2.63 9.16 11.01
N LYS A 262 -2.36 9.35 9.70
CA LYS A 262 -1.14 10.00 9.21
C LYS A 262 -1.18 11.53 9.30
N LEU A 263 -2.37 12.13 9.35
CA LEU A 263 -2.60 13.56 9.17
C LEU A 263 -1.75 14.47 10.06
N PRO A 264 -1.66 14.26 11.40
CA PRO A 264 -0.90 15.19 12.25
C PRO A 264 0.58 15.28 11.87
N HIS A 265 1.18 14.15 11.51
CA HIS A 265 2.58 14.12 11.07
C HIS A 265 2.77 14.80 9.72
N LEU A 266 1.90 14.51 8.75
CA LEU A 266 1.98 15.10 7.42
C LEU A 266 1.74 16.62 7.45
N TRP A 267 0.76 17.06 8.24
CA TRP A 267 0.46 18.48 8.45
C TRP A 267 1.69 19.22 8.99
N PHE A 268 2.32 18.68 10.05
CA PHE A 268 3.52 19.28 10.65
C PHE A 268 4.70 19.34 9.67
N GLN A 269 4.96 18.24 8.96
CA GLN A 269 6.05 18.16 7.99
C GLN A 269 5.84 19.10 6.80
N TYR A 270 4.60 19.23 6.32
CA TYR A 270 4.26 20.14 5.24
C TYR A 270 4.52 21.59 5.63
N HIS A 271 3.97 22.06 6.75
CA HIS A 271 4.14 23.45 7.19
C HIS A 271 5.55 23.78 7.67
N SER A 272 6.35 22.78 8.03
CA SER A 272 7.78 22.95 8.29
C SER A 272 8.61 23.07 7.00
N THR A 273 8.12 22.54 5.88
CA THR A 273 8.82 22.56 4.58
C THR A 273 8.38 23.77 3.73
N VAL A 274 7.07 24.04 3.72
CA VAL A 274 6.45 25.11 2.95
C VAL A 274 6.14 26.26 3.90
N THR A 275 7.03 27.25 3.93
CA THR A 275 6.95 28.38 4.88
C THR A 275 6.27 29.62 4.31
N THR A 276 5.84 29.58 3.05
CA THR A 276 5.19 30.72 2.37
C THR A 276 3.67 30.63 2.47
N ASP A 277 3.04 31.76 2.81
CA ASP A 277 1.66 31.84 3.28
C ASP A 277 0.58 31.53 2.20
N THR A 278 -0.22 30.51 2.49
CA THR A 278 -1.67 30.26 2.19
C THR A 278 -2.23 30.35 0.75
N GLY A 279 -1.86 29.40 -0.11
CA GLY A 279 -2.63 29.03 -1.32
C GLY A 279 -3.08 27.57 -1.29
N PRO A 280 -3.68 27.05 -2.39
CA PRO A 280 -3.88 25.61 -2.56
C PRO A 280 -2.57 24.85 -2.37
N SER A 281 -2.65 23.60 -1.90
CA SER A 281 -1.44 22.81 -1.66
C SER A 281 -0.55 22.75 -2.89
N MET A 282 0.75 22.96 -2.68
CA MET A 282 1.77 22.79 -3.73
C MET A 282 2.22 21.34 -3.83
N ALA A 283 1.81 20.49 -2.90
CA ALA A 283 2.18 19.08 -2.84
C ALA A 283 0.96 18.20 -3.11
N PHE A 284 1.17 17.17 -3.93
CA PHE A 284 0.24 16.05 -4.06
C PHE A 284 1.03 14.76 -4.04
N GLN A 285 0.40 13.63 -3.72
CA GLN A 285 1.08 12.35 -3.81
C GLN A 285 0.10 11.21 -4.02
N ILE A 286 0.44 10.31 -4.95
CA ILE A 286 -0.26 9.04 -5.11
C ILE A 286 0.43 8.01 -4.23
N ILE A 287 -0.32 7.40 -3.31
CA ILE A 287 0.17 6.29 -2.48
C ILE A 287 -0.55 5.00 -2.86
N GLY A 288 0.15 3.88 -2.73
CA GLY A 288 -0.45 2.55 -2.80
C GLY A 288 -0.95 2.11 -1.43
N VAL A 289 -2.12 1.50 -1.34
CA VAL A 289 -2.63 0.88 -0.11
C VAL A 289 -2.88 -0.60 -0.41
N ASP A 290 -2.26 -1.48 0.36
CA ASP A 290 -2.37 -2.93 0.17
C ASP A 290 -3.42 -3.46 1.16
N VAL A 291 -4.50 -4.01 0.64
CA VAL A 291 -5.67 -4.47 1.42
C VAL A 291 -5.96 -5.93 1.10
N LEU A 292 -6.25 -6.72 2.12
CA LEU A 292 -6.69 -8.11 2.00
C LEU A 292 -8.14 -8.24 2.45
N LEU A 293 -8.98 -8.91 1.67
CA LEU A 293 -10.31 -9.32 2.13
C LEU A 293 -10.21 -10.69 2.81
N ASP A 294 -10.89 -10.85 3.94
CA ASP A 294 -11.14 -12.18 4.49
C ASP A 294 -12.41 -12.81 3.88
N HIS A 295 -12.66 -14.07 4.23
CA HIS A 295 -13.81 -14.84 3.78
C HIS A 295 -15.19 -14.23 4.11
N GLU A 296 -15.25 -13.23 5.00
CA GLU A 296 -16.46 -12.48 5.35
C GLU A 296 -16.49 -11.11 4.64
N LEU A 297 -15.61 -10.89 3.66
CA LEU A 297 -15.40 -9.63 2.93
C LEU A 297 -14.95 -8.46 3.82
N ARG A 298 -14.41 -8.74 5.00
CA ARG A 298 -13.85 -7.70 5.85
C ARG A 298 -12.46 -7.30 5.34
N PRO A 299 -12.20 -5.99 5.15
CA PRO A 299 -10.91 -5.52 4.67
C PRO A 299 -9.88 -5.39 5.79
N TRP A 300 -8.66 -5.82 5.49
CA TRP A 300 -7.50 -5.76 6.36
C TRP A 300 -6.38 -4.98 5.69
N LEU A 301 -5.96 -3.87 6.29
CA LEU A 301 -4.80 -3.10 5.88
C LEU A 301 -3.54 -3.95 6.10
N LEU A 302 -2.76 -4.13 5.04
CA LEU A 302 -1.49 -4.86 5.09
C LEU A 302 -0.28 -3.93 5.15
N GLU A 303 -0.26 -2.91 4.31
CA GLU A 303 0.78 -1.88 4.25
C GLU A 303 0.33 -0.67 3.41
N THR A 304 1.10 0.42 3.48
CA THR A 304 0.97 1.56 2.58
C THR A 304 2.32 1.84 1.91
N ASN A 305 2.29 2.26 0.65
CA ASN A 305 3.46 2.44 -0.20
C ASN A 305 3.53 3.90 -0.68
N ASN A 306 4.56 4.66 -0.28
CA ASN A 306 4.68 6.09 -0.60
C ASN A 306 4.97 6.38 -2.08
N GLY A 307 5.48 5.40 -2.82
CA GLY A 307 5.74 5.50 -4.25
C GLY A 307 5.43 4.16 -4.90
N PRO A 308 4.16 3.87 -5.23
CA PRO A 308 3.81 2.64 -5.90
C PRO A 308 4.54 2.53 -7.24
N SER A 309 4.83 1.31 -7.69
CA SER A 309 5.49 1.11 -8.99
C SER A 309 4.56 1.52 -10.13
N PHE A 310 5.06 2.42 -10.97
CA PHE A 310 4.43 2.86 -12.21
C PHE A 310 4.96 2.14 -13.46
N ASN A 311 5.61 0.98 -13.28
CA ASN A 311 6.01 0.14 -14.41
C ASN A 311 4.78 -0.43 -15.12
N MET A 312 4.88 -0.62 -16.44
CA MET A 312 3.82 -1.13 -17.30
C MET A 312 4.22 -2.51 -17.83
N ASP A 313 4.45 -3.47 -16.91
CA ASP A 313 4.92 -4.81 -17.26
C ASP A 313 3.84 -5.64 -17.99
N GLU A 314 2.56 -5.35 -17.72
CA GLU A 314 1.38 -6.02 -18.29
C GLU A 314 0.36 -4.98 -18.76
N GLU A 315 -0.56 -5.37 -19.64
CA GLU A 315 -1.59 -4.50 -20.21
C GLU A 315 -2.47 -3.84 -19.12
N VAL A 316 -2.92 -4.63 -18.15
CA VAL A 316 -3.68 -4.15 -16.99
C VAL A 316 -2.92 -3.09 -16.17
N ASP A 317 -1.59 -3.17 -16.09
CA ASP A 317 -0.80 -2.12 -15.43
C ASP A 317 -0.88 -0.81 -16.21
N ARG A 318 -0.73 -0.87 -17.54
CA ARG A 318 -0.79 0.31 -18.42
C ARG A 318 -2.15 0.99 -18.31
N ASP A 319 -3.22 0.23 -18.47
CA ASP A 319 -4.57 0.80 -18.59
C ASP A 319 -5.06 1.44 -17.28
N ILE A 320 -4.71 0.85 -16.14
CA ILE A 320 -5.05 1.44 -14.82
C ILE A 320 -4.12 2.60 -14.49
N LYS A 321 -2.81 2.43 -14.64
CA LYS A 321 -1.86 3.43 -14.14
C LYS A 321 -1.81 4.68 -15.02
N CYS A 322 -2.02 4.56 -16.34
CA CYS A 322 -2.14 5.72 -17.21
C CYS A 322 -3.35 6.57 -16.82
N ARG A 323 -4.54 5.95 -16.71
CA ARG A 323 -5.77 6.64 -16.25
C ARG A 323 -5.60 7.27 -14.87
N LEU A 324 -5.02 6.53 -13.92
CA LEU A 324 -4.73 7.03 -12.58
C LEU A 324 -3.88 8.30 -12.58
N VAL A 325 -2.80 8.35 -13.39
CA VAL A 325 -1.92 9.53 -13.44
C VAL A 325 -2.59 10.68 -14.19
N GLU A 326 -3.30 10.39 -15.27
CA GLU A 326 -4.06 11.39 -16.04
C GLU A 326 -5.14 12.08 -15.19
N GLU A 327 -5.97 11.28 -14.50
CA GLU A 327 -6.99 11.78 -13.59
C GLU A 327 -6.37 12.56 -12.43
N ALA A 328 -5.28 12.05 -11.84
CA ALA A 328 -4.59 12.75 -10.76
C ALA A 328 -4.05 14.12 -11.20
N LEU A 329 -3.43 14.21 -12.39
CA LEU A 329 -2.93 15.47 -12.94
C LEU A 329 -4.06 16.44 -13.32
N THR A 330 -5.23 15.92 -13.69
CA THR A 330 -6.41 16.74 -14.00
C THR A 330 -7.07 17.30 -12.73
N MET A 331 -7.04 16.56 -11.63
CA MET A 331 -7.63 16.95 -10.35
C MET A 331 -6.80 17.96 -9.54
N VAL A 332 -5.49 18.00 -9.75
CA VAL A 332 -4.51 18.84 -9.01
C VAL A 332 -4.26 20.16 -9.71
#